data_AF-A0A921ISK6-F1
#
_entry.id   AF-A0A921ISK6-F1
#
_cell.length_a   1.000
_cell.length_b   1.000
_cell.length_c   1.000
_cell.angle_alpha   90.00
_cell.angle_beta   90.00
_cell.angle_gamma   90.00
#
_symmetry.space_group_name_H-M   'P 1'
#
loop_
_entity.id
_entity.type
_entity.pdbx_description
1 polymer ?
#
loop_
_entity_poly.entity_id
_entity_poly.type
_entity_poly.pdbx_seq_one_letter_code
_entity_poly.pdbx_strand_id
1 'polypeptide(L)'
;MRAVTDAVAGMLRAAGVAGVFDFAPSAMLCAEPAVVHWSGFSRESRQDGEERGTASVEMLVVREKDAEARDAAFACEAAVRSSGRSEWNAEGSGVRILGIDTDAPTFRERDSSGRSVWAFTARLTVAREI
;
A
#
# COMPACT_ATOMS: atom_id res chain seq x y z
N MET A 1 -4.15 10.01 7.43
CA MET A 1 -3.95 9.70 6.00
C MET A 1 -2.49 9.31 5.77
N ARG A 2 -1.55 10.26 5.84
CA ARG A 2 -0.12 10.04 5.59
C ARG A 2 0.51 8.94 6.45
N ALA A 3 0.19 8.87 7.74
CA ALA A 3 0.70 7.82 8.63
C ALA A 3 0.35 6.38 8.16
N VAL A 4 -0.83 6.17 7.57
CA VAL A 4 -1.24 4.84 7.08
C VAL A 4 -0.46 4.47 5.82
N THR A 5 -0.36 5.40 4.86
CA THR A 5 0.41 5.17 3.63
C THR A 5 1.91 5.01 3.93
N ASP A 6 2.43 5.74 4.91
CA ASP A 6 3.82 5.62 5.37
C ASP A 6 4.08 4.26 6.02
N ALA A 7 3.12 3.72 6.79
CA ALA A 7 3.21 2.37 7.36
C ALA A 7 3.23 1.30 6.27
N VAL A 8 2.34 1.39 5.27
CA VAL A 8 2.33 0.48 4.11
C VAL A 8 3.66 0.58 3.34
N ALA A 9 4.12 1.79 3.06
CA ALA A 9 5.35 2.00 2.31
C ALA A 9 6.59 1.51 3.10
N GLY A 10 6.61 1.73 4.41
CA GLY A 10 7.65 1.23 5.31
C GLY A 10 7.70 -0.30 5.34
N MET A 11 6.53 -0.95 5.47
CA MET A 11 6.42 -2.41 5.44
C MET A 11 6.90 -2.98 4.11
N LEU A 12 6.47 -2.42 2.97
CA LEU A 12 6.90 -2.88 1.64
C LEU A 12 8.44 -2.76 1.48
N ARG A 13 9.03 -1.66 1.93
CA ARG A 13 10.49 -1.48 1.92
C ARG A 13 11.20 -2.50 2.81
N ALA A 14 10.66 -2.77 4.00
CA ALA A 14 11.20 -3.79 4.90
C ALA A 14 11.12 -5.20 4.30
N ALA A 15 10.10 -5.48 3.49
CA ALA A 15 9.98 -6.70 2.71
C ALA A 15 10.88 -6.75 1.45
N GLY A 16 11.71 -5.73 1.22
CA GLY A 16 12.65 -5.67 0.10
C GLY A 16 12.06 -5.13 -1.20
N VAL A 17 10.86 -4.58 -1.19
CA VAL A 17 10.27 -3.93 -2.38
C VAL A 17 11.03 -2.63 -2.66
N ALA A 18 11.65 -2.56 -3.84
CA ALA A 18 12.34 -1.37 -4.31
C ALA A 18 11.37 -0.38 -4.97
N GLY A 19 11.77 0.90 -5.03
CA GLY A 19 11.01 1.93 -5.76
C GLY A 19 9.60 2.17 -5.19
N VAL A 20 9.47 2.19 -3.86
CA VAL A 20 8.19 2.45 -3.19
C VAL A 20 7.96 3.95 -3.03
N PHE A 21 6.86 4.44 -3.61
CA PHE A 21 6.46 5.86 -3.61
C PHE A 21 5.01 6.03 -3.15
N ASP A 22 4.65 7.20 -2.64
CA ASP A 22 3.28 7.61 -2.30
C ASP A 22 2.54 8.27 -3.48
N PHE A 23 3.28 8.70 -4.50
CA PHE A 23 2.76 9.18 -5.78
C PHE A 23 3.53 8.55 -6.94
N ALA A 24 2.93 8.50 -8.14
CA ALA A 24 3.61 7.98 -9.32
C ALA A 24 4.78 8.90 -9.71
N PRO A 25 6.05 8.42 -9.63
CA PRO A 25 7.19 9.22 -10.04
C PRO A 25 7.27 9.32 -11.57
N SER A 26 8.07 10.27 -12.06
CA SER A 26 8.50 10.25 -13.46
C SER A 26 9.22 8.95 -13.79
N ALA A 27 8.98 8.41 -14.99
CA ALA A 27 9.67 7.23 -15.50
C ALA A 27 11.20 7.40 -15.54
N MET A 28 11.68 8.64 -15.69
CA MET A 28 13.11 8.97 -15.65
C MET A 28 13.72 8.82 -14.25
N LEU A 29 12.91 8.95 -13.20
CA LEU A 29 13.35 8.78 -11.81
C LEU A 29 13.26 7.31 -11.38
N CYS A 30 12.17 6.65 -11.74
CA CYS A 30 11.96 5.23 -11.50
C CYS A 30 11.10 4.66 -12.62
N ALA A 31 11.69 3.77 -13.43
CA ALA A 31 10.98 3.13 -14.54
C ALA A 31 9.91 2.15 -14.04
N GLU A 32 10.11 1.56 -12.86
CA GLU A 32 9.32 0.43 -12.35
C GLU A 32 8.86 0.63 -10.90
N PRO A 33 8.09 1.70 -10.62
CA PRO A 33 7.67 2.02 -9.25
C PRO A 33 6.62 1.04 -8.70
N ALA A 34 6.60 0.91 -7.38
CA ALA A 34 5.43 0.46 -6.61
C ALA A 34 4.84 1.69 -5.90
N VAL A 35 3.62 2.08 -6.27
CA VAL A 35 2.96 3.28 -5.74
C VAL A 35 1.92 2.88 -4.71
N VAL A 36 1.99 3.51 -3.53
CA VAL A 36 1.07 3.34 -2.41
C VAL A 36 0.10 4.52 -2.41
N HIS A 37 -1.12 4.29 -2.88
CA HIS A 37 -2.14 5.31 -3.06
C HIS A 37 -3.21 5.23 -1.97
N TRP A 38 -3.49 6.35 -1.31
CA TRP A 38 -4.58 6.43 -0.35
C TRP A 38 -5.94 6.48 -1.06
N SER A 39 -6.83 5.52 -0.80
CA SER A 39 -8.16 5.48 -1.40
C SER A 39 -9.31 5.83 -0.45
N GLY A 40 -9.08 5.86 0.86
CA GLY A 40 -10.06 6.40 1.80
C GLY A 40 -9.99 5.88 3.21
N PHE A 41 -10.87 6.41 4.07
CA PHE A 41 -11.10 5.90 5.42
C PHE A 41 -12.59 5.95 5.73
N SER A 42 -13.12 4.82 6.18
CA SER A 42 -14.45 4.71 6.73
C SER A 42 -14.35 4.60 8.25
N ARG A 43 -14.84 5.62 8.95
CA ARG A 43 -14.86 5.64 10.43
C ARG A 43 -15.94 4.69 10.92
N GLU A 44 -15.59 3.80 11.85
CA GLU A 44 -16.52 2.91 12.53
C GLU A 44 -16.86 3.43 13.93
N SER A 45 -15.87 3.98 14.64
CA SER A 45 -16.08 4.55 15.97
C SER A 45 -15.13 5.71 16.24
N ARG A 46 -15.53 6.57 17.18
CA ARG A 46 -14.72 7.68 17.70
C ARG A 46 -14.67 7.59 19.21
N GLN A 47 -13.48 7.79 19.76
CA GLN A 47 -13.21 7.96 21.18
C GLN A 47 -12.56 9.33 21.41
N ASP A 48 -12.28 9.67 22.66
CA ASP A 48 -11.61 10.93 22.98
C ASP A 48 -10.17 10.90 22.43
N GLY A 49 -9.85 11.81 21.50
CA GLY A 49 -8.55 11.88 20.82
C GLY A 49 -8.22 10.76 19.82
N GLU A 50 -9.07 9.75 19.63
CA GLU A 50 -8.80 8.60 18.73
C GLU A 50 -10.03 8.24 17.87
N GLU A 51 -9.81 7.75 16.66
CA GLU A 51 -10.82 7.08 15.86
C GLU A 51 -10.37 5.70 15.38
N ARG A 52 -11.34 4.80 15.27
CA ARG A 52 -11.15 3.47 14.68
C ARG A 52 -12.02 3.31 13.44
N GLY A 53 -11.48 2.64 12.44
CA GLY A 53 -12.22 2.31 11.24
C GLY A 53 -11.38 1.54 10.23
N THR A 54 -11.86 1.49 9.01
CA THR A 54 -11.20 0.81 7.90
C THR A 54 -10.57 1.82 6.96
N ALA A 55 -9.25 1.77 6.80
CA ALA A 55 -8.49 2.52 5.82
C ALA A 55 -8.26 1.67 4.57
N SER A 56 -8.51 2.24 3.39
CA SER A 56 -8.24 1.59 2.12
C SER A 56 -7.00 2.22 1.48
N VAL A 57 -6.07 1.37 1.09
CA VAL A 57 -4.85 1.75 0.38
C VAL A 57 -4.73 0.88 -0.86
N GLU A 58 -4.53 1.51 -2.01
CA GLU A 58 -4.33 0.84 -3.29
C GLU A 58 -2.84 0.80 -3.63
N MET A 59 -2.37 -0.37 -4.05
CA MET A 59 -0.99 -0.58 -4.49
C MET A 59 -0.99 -0.69 -6.00
N LEU A 60 -0.23 0.17 -6.68
CA LEU A 60 -0.05 0.15 -8.13
C LEU A 60 1.38 -0.28 -8.44
N VAL A 61 1.56 -1.43 -9.07
CA VAL A 61 2.87 -1.98 -9.44
C VAL A 61 3.05 -1.85 -10.95
N VAL A 62 4.07 -1.09 -11.34
CA VAL A 62 4.33 -0.75 -12.74
C VAL A 62 5.56 -1.48 -13.24
N ARG A 63 5.45 -2.24 -14.33
CA ARG A 63 6.60 -2.87 -15.02
C ARG A 63 6.46 -2.74 -16.52
N GLU A 64 7.56 -2.88 -17.25
CA GLU A 64 7.52 -2.86 -18.72
C GLU A 64 6.67 -4.01 -19.28
N LYS A 65 6.82 -5.22 -18.73
CA LYS A 65 6.10 -6.41 -19.19
C LYS A 65 4.95 -6.76 -18.26
N ASP A 66 3.87 -7.27 -18.85
CA ASP A 66 2.67 -7.66 -18.12
C ASP A 66 2.91 -8.78 -17.10
N ALA A 67 3.62 -9.83 -17.49
CA ALA A 67 3.94 -10.94 -16.59
C ALA A 67 4.81 -10.48 -15.40
N GLU A 68 5.77 -9.58 -15.64
CA GLU A 68 6.62 -9.02 -14.57
C GLU A 68 5.81 -8.13 -13.63
N ALA A 69 4.89 -7.30 -14.16
CA ALA A 69 4.00 -6.49 -13.34
C ALA A 69 3.08 -7.35 -12.48
N ARG A 70 2.52 -8.43 -13.06
CA ARG A 70 1.72 -9.41 -12.35
C ARG A 70 2.49 -10.04 -11.20
N ASP A 71 3.64 -10.64 -11.49
CA ASP A 71 4.43 -11.37 -10.49
C ASP A 71 4.89 -10.44 -9.37
N ALA A 72 5.30 -9.22 -9.70
CA ALA A 72 5.68 -8.20 -8.72
C ALA A 72 4.47 -7.77 -7.86
N ALA A 73 3.28 -7.63 -8.43
CA ALA A 73 2.07 -7.30 -7.66
C ALA A 73 1.68 -8.42 -6.70
N PHE A 74 1.74 -9.69 -7.13
CA PHE A 74 1.53 -10.84 -6.25
C PHE A 74 2.60 -10.95 -5.15
N ALA A 75 3.85 -10.63 -5.44
CA ALA A 75 4.90 -10.60 -4.42
C ALA A 75 4.66 -9.48 -3.37
N CYS A 76 4.30 -8.27 -3.82
CA CYS A 76 3.97 -7.16 -2.91
C CYS A 76 2.76 -7.50 -2.04
N GLU A 77 1.73 -8.09 -2.62
CA GLU A 77 0.52 -8.49 -1.92
C GLU A 77 0.81 -9.62 -0.91
N ALA A 78 1.60 -10.62 -1.29
CA ALA A 78 2.05 -11.66 -0.37
C ALA A 78 2.86 -11.10 0.81
N ALA A 79 3.72 -10.10 0.57
CA ALA A 79 4.45 -9.40 1.63
C ALA A 79 3.48 -8.67 2.59
N VAL A 80 2.49 -7.93 2.06
CA VAL A 80 1.45 -7.29 2.87
C VAL A 80 0.72 -8.33 3.73
N ARG A 81 0.27 -9.43 3.13
CA ARG A 81 -0.53 -10.45 3.84
C ARG A 81 0.26 -11.21 4.91
N SER A 82 1.54 -11.48 4.66
CA SER A 82 2.40 -12.27 5.56
C SER A 82 3.08 -11.46 6.66
N SER A 83 3.06 -10.13 6.56
CA SER A 83 3.70 -9.24 7.52
C SER A 83 3.05 -9.26 8.91
N GLY A 84 3.89 -9.18 9.94
CA GLY A 84 3.48 -9.19 11.35
C GLY A 84 3.19 -7.79 11.90
N ARG A 85 2.65 -7.75 13.12
CA ARG A 85 2.25 -6.50 13.80
C ARG A 85 3.43 -5.52 13.99
N SER A 86 4.66 -6.01 14.17
CA SER A 86 5.86 -5.20 14.36
C SER A 86 6.23 -4.38 13.13
N GLU A 87 5.95 -4.88 11.94
CA GLU A 87 6.32 -4.28 10.66
C GLU A 87 5.42 -3.09 10.30
N TRP A 88 4.21 -3.05 10.87
CA TRP A 88 3.22 -2.00 10.62
C TRP A 88 3.22 -0.88 11.65
N ASN A 89 3.59 -1.19 12.89
CA ASN A 89 3.34 -0.33 14.04
C ASN A 89 4.65 0.28 14.54
N ALA A 90 5.21 1.20 13.74
CA ALA A 90 6.32 2.02 14.19
C ALA A 90 5.88 2.89 15.38
N GLU A 91 6.71 2.94 16.42
CA GLU A 91 6.48 3.75 17.61
C GLU A 91 6.37 5.23 17.24
N GLY A 92 5.39 5.93 17.81
CA GLY A 92 5.15 7.35 17.53
C GLY A 92 4.54 7.68 16.17
N SER A 93 4.08 6.69 15.39
CA SER A 93 3.45 6.92 14.08
C SER A 93 2.04 7.53 14.13
N GLY A 94 1.42 7.61 15.32
CA GLY A 94 0.04 8.09 15.50
C GLY A 94 -1.03 7.17 14.87
N VAL A 95 -0.63 5.98 14.42
CA VAL A 95 -1.52 4.97 13.84
C VAL A 95 -1.17 3.58 14.36
N ARG A 96 -2.21 2.77 14.57
CA ARG A 96 -2.09 1.35 14.89
C ARG A 96 -2.85 0.52 13.88
N ILE A 97 -2.17 -0.37 13.18
CA ILE A 97 -2.78 -1.35 12.28
C ILE A 97 -3.13 -2.59 13.09
N LEU A 98 -4.43 -2.92 13.11
CA LEU A 98 -5.03 -3.96 13.94
C LEU A 98 -5.44 -5.20 13.13
N GLY A 99 -5.65 -5.03 11.82
CA GLY A 99 -6.09 -6.08 10.91
C GLY A 99 -5.80 -5.67 9.47
N ILE A 100 -5.56 -6.68 8.63
CA ILE A 100 -5.17 -6.51 7.23
C ILE A 100 -5.99 -7.51 6.41
N ASP A 101 -6.66 -7.00 5.40
CA ASP A 101 -7.32 -7.79 4.37
C ASP A 101 -6.88 -7.28 2.99
N THR A 102 -6.67 -8.18 2.04
CA THR A 102 -6.19 -7.84 0.70
C THR A 102 -7.04 -8.50 -0.37
N ASP A 103 -7.31 -7.75 -1.44
CA ASP A 103 -7.82 -8.34 -2.67
C ASP A 103 -6.70 -9.02 -3.47
N ALA A 104 -7.07 -9.96 -4.32
CA ALA A 104 -6.12 -10.53 -5.29
C ALA A 104 -5.66 -9.43 -6.28
N PRO A 105 -4.37 -9.39 -6.65
CA PRO A 105 -3.89 -8.47 -7.66
C PRO A 105 -4.57 -8.71 -9.02
N THR A 106 -4.94 -7.62 -9.68
CA THR A 106 -5.57 -7.63 -11.00
C THR A 106 -4.89 -6.66 -11.95
N PHE A 107 -4.94 -6.96 -13.26
CA PHE A 107 -4.51 -6.02 -14.28
C PHE A 107 -5.41 -4.79 -14.25
N ARG A 108 -4.82 -3.59 -14.17
CA ARG A 108 -5.56 -2.33 -14.17
C ARG A 108 -5.58 -1.70 -15.56
N GLU A 109 -4.40 -1.40 -16.09
CA GLU A 109 -4.26 -0.66 -17.35
C GLU A 109 -2.83 -0.75 -17.90
N ARG A 110 -2.62 -0.12 -19.07
CA ARG A 110 -1.30 0.31 -19.50
C ARG A 110 -1.18 1.82 -19.32
N ASP A 111 -0.07 2.27 -18.75
CA ASP A 111 0.18 3.71 -18.62
C ASP A 111 0.46 4.36 -19.98
N SER A 112 0.60 5.69 -20.01
CA SER A 112 0.84 6.45 -21.24
C SER A 112 2.16 6.12 -21.96
N SER A 113 3.08 5.41 -21.30
CA SER A 113 4.33 4.91 -21.88
C SER A 113 4.25 3.45 -22.34
N GLY A 114 3.10 2.79 -22.14
CA GLY A 114 2.85 1.42 -22.53
C GLY A 114 3.21 0.37 -21.48
N ARG A 115 3.68 0.77 -20.29
CA ARG A 115 4.02 -0.14 -19.17
C ARG A 115 2.74 -0.71 -18.56
N SER A 116 2.80 -1.97 -18.13
CA SER A 116 1.66 -2.63 -17.48
C SER A 116 1.54 -2.18 -16.02
N VAL A 117 0.32 -1.85 -15.60
CA VAL A 117 -0.03 -1.50 -14.23
C VAL A 117 -0.92 -2.60 -13.65
N TRP A 118 -0.43 -3.24 -12.60
CA TRP A 118 -1.19 -4.19 -11.79
C TRP A 118 -1.52 -3.59 -10.44
N ALA A 119 -2.70 -3.91 -9.91
CA ALA A 119 -3.19 -3.31 -8.68
C ALA A 119 -3.83 -4.30 -7.72
N PHE A 120 -3.70 -4.03 -6.43
CA PHE A 120 -4.51 -4.64 -5.39
C PHE A 120 -4.84 -3.60 -4.31
N THR A 121 -5.90 -3.86 -3.54
CA THR A 121 -6.27 -3.01 -2.41
C THR A 121 -6.00 -3.74 -1.11
N ALA A 122 -5.39 -3.04 -0.15
CA ALA A 122 -5.33 -3.44 1.24
C ALA A 122 -6.36 -2.64 2.04
N ARG A 123 -7.25 -3.36 2.73
CA ARG A 123 -8.20 -2.83 3.72
C ARG A 123 -7.61 -3.07 5.10
N LEU A 124 -7.27 -1.98 5.76
CA LEU A 124 -6.58 -1.98 7.05
C LEU A 124 -7.57 -1.55 8.13
N THR A 125 -7.78 -2.40 9.14
CA THR A 125 -8.45 -1.96 10.37
C THR A 125 -7.45 -1.13 11.16
N VAL A 126 -7.72 0.16 11.32
CA VAL A 126 -6.79 1.11 11.95
C VAL A 126 -7.43 1.80 13.14
N ALA A 127 -6.62 2.04 14.17
CA ALA A 127 -6.87 3.04 15.20
C ALA A 127 -5.89 4.19 14.97
N ARG A 128 -6.35 5.44 14.93
CA ARG A 128 -5.49 6.61 14.69
C ARG A 128 -5.88 7.78 15.59
N GLU A 129 -4.88 8.54 15.99
CA GLU A 129 -5.07 9.79 16.73
C GLU A 129 -5.76 10.84 15.83
N ILE A 130 -6.59 11.70 16.43
CA ILE A 130 -7.31 12.81 15.77
C ILE A 130 -6.72 14.15 16.17
#